data_AF-A0A690UN50-F1
#
_entry.id   AF-A0A690UN50-F1
#
_cell.length_a   1.000
_cell.length_b   1.000
_cell.length_c   1.000
_cell.angle_alpha   90.00
_cell.angle_beta   90.00
_cell.angle_gamma   90.00
#
_symmetry.space_group_name_H-M   'P 1'
#
loop_
_entity.id
_entity.type
_entity.pdbx_description
1 polymer ?
#
loop_
_entity_poly.entity_id
_entity_poly.type
_entity_poly.pdbx_seq_one_letter_code
_entity_poly.pdbx_strand_id
1 'polypeptide(L)'
;MSGTGLIFTECELIINQNRYPKLSDFDNKQRYIYDIDGKYCIIDCEIIQDNFFWIYIRYGKTKPYSDKVINTETKEVFLNKRDVKEAELRKQIFCMYDYKHATFYISNISQKKFLQEFLQKTFKYEFNIKNYYINPDEFVKEIISINEITFWADNNLFSGDIFNAVKDVLGEGEYSKFCFKLETGNNGIFDKKKILTFLNLMKNKKTNQEITKIKCVGKDDGGFEKIFNFETYLSKKPINALQDENAMYNPENVKNALLAKLND
;
A
#
# COMPACT_ATOMS: atom_id res chain seq x y z
N MET A 1 12.35 -24.69 11.77
CA MET A 1 11.35 -23.92 11.00
C MET A 1 11.88 -22.49 10.87
N SER A 2 12.40 -22.12 9.71
CA SER A 2 12.83 -20.73 9.45
C SER A 2 11.58 -19.87 9.27
N GLY A 3 11.38 -18.89 10.14
CA GLY A 3 10.28 -17.93 9.98
C GLY A 3 10.49 -17.09 8.73
N THR A 4 9.74 -17.38 7.67
CA THR A 4 9.68 -16.49 6.50
C THR A 4 8.85 -15.29 6.90
N GLY A 5 9.47 -14.11 7.03
CA GLY A 5 8.73 -12.89 7.37
C GLY A 5 7.74 -12.54 6.26
N LEU A 6 6.46 -12.35 6.61
CA LEU A 6 5.46 -11.81 5.69
C LEU A 6 5.60 -10.30 5.68
N ILE A 7 5.68 -9.69 4.49
CA ILE A 7 5.94 -8.25 4.34
C ILE A 7 4.70 -7.58 3.77
N PHE A 8 4.21 -6.55 4.46
CA PHE A 8 3.14 -5.67 3.98
C PHE A 8 3.71 -4.44 3.32
N THR A 9 3.17 -4.05 2.17
CA THR A 9 3.50 -2.79 1.52
C THR A 9 2.50 -1.70 1.87
N GLU A 10 2.98 -0.53 2.27
CA GLU A 10 2.15 0.67 2.46
C GLU A 10 1.78 1.31 1.12
N CYS A 11 0.54 1.76 1.02
CA CYS A 11 -0.09 2.38 -0.14
C CYS A 11 -1.13 3.41 0.33
N GLU A 12 -1.59 4.26 -0.58
CA GLU A 12 -2.83 5.01 -0.37
C GLU A 12 -4.00 4.28 -1.03
N LEU A 13 -5.13 4.21 -0.32
CA LEU A 13 -6.42 3.79 -0.86
C LEU A 13 -7.30 5.03 -1.01
N ILE A 14 -7.72 5.32 -2.24
CA ILE A 14 -8.52 6.52 -2.58
C ILE A 14 -9.84 6.09 -3.20
N ILE A 15 -10.93 6.75 -2.83
CA ILE A 15 -12.25 6.62 -3.44
C ILE A 15 -12.52 7.80 -4.36
N ASN A 16 -13.04 7.54 -5.56
CA ASN A 16 -13.48 8.52 -6.55
C ASN A 16 -12.44 9.63 -6.78
N GLN A 17 -11.17 9.24 -6.72
CA GLN A 17 -9.98 10.06 -6.98
C GLN A 17 -9.70 11.22 -6.00
N ASN A 18 -10.57 11.52 -5.04
CA ASN A 18 -10.47 12.76 -4.27
C ASN A 18 -10.60 12.61 -2.74
N ARG A 19 -10.90 11.41 -2.23
CA ARG A 19 -11.07 11.22 -0.78
C ARG A 19 -10.55 9.88 -0.29
N TYR A 20 -10.19 9.85 0.99
CA TYR A 20 -9.89 8.62 1.71
C TYR A 20 -11.19 7.88 2.11
N PRO A 21 -11.15 6.53 2.17
CA PRO A 21 -12.24 5.74 2.72
C PRO A 21 -12.56 6.09 4.18
N LYS A 22 -13.84 6.03 4.52
CA LYS A 22 -14.42 6.18 5.84
C LYS A 22 -15.06 4.87 6.27
N LEU A 23 -15.36 4.72 7.56
CA LEU A 23 -16.04 3.53 8.08
C LEU A 23 -17.35 3.24 7.33
N SER A 24 -18.12 4.28 7.02
CA SER A 24 -19.39 4.18 6.29
C SER A 24 -19.27 3.69 4.84
N ASP A 25 -18.06 3.62 4.29
CA ASP A 25 -17.84 3.11 2.92
C ASP A 25 -17.77 1.59 2.87
N PHE A 26 -17.66 0.91 4.01
CA PHE A 26 -17.51 -0.53 4.09
C PHE A 26 -18.52 -1.15 5.06
N ASP A 27 -18.93 -2.37 4.74
CA ASP A 27 -19.77 -3.19 5.61
C ASP A 27 -18.91 -4.01 6.57
N ASN A 28 -19.33 -4.10 7.83
CA ASN A 28 -18.65 -4.94 8.82
C ASN A 28 -18.99 -6.43 8.62
N LYS A 29 -17.99 -7.30 8.83
CA LYS A 29 -18.07 -8.77 8.82
C LYS A 29 -18.81 -9.35 7.63
N GLN A 30 -18.13 -9.38 6.50
CA GLN A 30 -18.68 -9.91 5.25
C GLN A 30 -17.80 -11.01 4.67
N ARG A 31 -18.45 -11.99 4.04
CA ARG A 31 -17.78 -13.00 3.22
C ARG A 31 -18.30 -12.90 1.80
N TYR A 32 -17.39 -12.77 0.85
CA TYR A 32 -17.69 -12.75 -0.56
C TYR A 32 -17.02 -13.92 -1.29
N ILE A 33 -17.70 -14.40 -2.33
CA ILE A 33 -17.17 -15.42 -3.24
C ILE A 33 -17.22 -14.84 -4.64
N TYR A 34 -16.07 -14.78 -5.30
CA TYR A 34 -15.93 -14.21 -6.64
C TYR A 34 -15.22 -15.18 -7.58
N ASP A 35 -15.58 -15.07 -8.86
CA ASP A 35 -14.73 -15.43 -9.98
C ASP A 35 -14.27 -14.13 -10.65
N ILE A 36 -12.96 -13.91 -10.66
CA ILE A 36 -12.34 -12.79 -11.36
C ILE A 36 -11.26 -13.37 -12.28
N ASP A 37 -11.55 -13.37 -13.59
CA ASP A 37 -10.60 -13.83 -14.61
C ASP A 37 -10.13 -15.29 -14.40
N GLY A 38 -11.07 -16.18 -14.05
CA GLY A 38 -10.79 -17.59 -13.77
C GLY A 38 -10.01 -17.82 -12.47
N LYS A 39 -9.87 -16.78 -11.63
CA LYS A 39 -9.40 -16.90 -10.25
C LYS A 39 -10.62 -16.94 -9.33
N TYR A 40 -10.80 -18.10 -8.70
CA TYR A 40 -11.83 -18.30 -7.69
C TYR A 40 -11.30 -17.79 -6.36
N CYS A 41 -12.08 -16.94 -5.69
CA CYS A 41 -11.66 -16.22 -4.50
C CYS A 41 -12.73 -16.33 -3.41
N ILE A 42 -12.28 -16.56 -2.18
CA ILE A 42 -13.06 -16.31 -0.97
C ILE A 42 -12.42 -15.14 -0.24
N ILE A 43 -13.22 -14.14 0.08
CA ILE A 43 -12.77 -12.86 0.65
C ILE A 43 -13.54 -12.63 1.94
N ASP A 44 -12.83 -12.53 3.04
CA ASP A 44 -13.36 -12.23 4.36
C ASP A 44 -12.96 -10.79 4.74
N CYS A 45 -13.94 -9.96 5.08
CA CYS A 45 -13.76 -8.56 5.47
C CYS A 45 -14.24 -8.32 6.89
N GLU A 46 -13.54 -7.50 7.65
CA GLU A 46 -13.88 -7.17 9.04
C GLU A 46 -13.47 -5.73 9.39
N ILE A 47 -14.36 -4.96 10.03
CA ILE A 47 -14.02 -3.70 10.69
C ILE A 47 -13.63 -4.01 12.13
N ILE A 48 -12.45 -3.56 12.54
CA ILE A 48 -11.85 -3.84 13.85
C ILE A 48 -11.80 -2.54 14.65
N GLN A 49 -12.56 -2.51 15.74
CA GLN A 49 -12.60 -1.39 16.71
C GLN A 49 -12.78 0.00 16.07
N ASP A 50 -13.51 0.07 14.95
CA ASP A 50 -13.72 1.30 14.17
C ASP A 50 -12.43 2.01 13.71
N ASN A 51 -11.28 1.34 13.80
CA ASN A 51 -9.96 1.90 13.48
C ASN A 51 -9.31 1.23 12.28
N PHE A 52 -9.68 -0.02 12.00
CA PHE A 52 -9.11 -0.76 10.90
C PHE A 52 -10.15 -1.50 10.07
N PHE A 53 -9.89 -1.64 8.77
CA PHE A 53 -10.61 -2.53 7.89
C PHE A 53 -9.69 -3.61 7.34
N TRP A 54 -9.95 -4.84 7.77
CA TRP A 54 -9.20 -6.03 7.43
C TRP A 54 -9.81 -6.73 6.23
N ILE A 55 -8.96 -7.18 5.31
CA ILE A 55 -9.34 -7.99 4.16
C ILE A 55 -8.41 -9.20 4.10
N TYR A 56 -9.00 -10.39 4.18
CA TYR A 56 -8.31 -11.64 3.94
C TYR A 56 -8.84 -12.29 2.67
N ILE A 57 -7.94 -12.62 1.74
CA ILE A 57 -8.29 -13.24 0.47
C ILE A 57 -7.56 -14.56 0.37
N ARG A 58 -8.30 -15.64 0.10
CA ARG A 58 -7.75 -16.91 -0.36
C ARG A 58 -8.26 -17.20 -1.76
N TYR A 59 -7.35 -17.54 -2.67
CA TYR A 59 -7.68 -17.68 -4.08
C TYR A 59 -6.90 -18.81 -4.76
N GLY A 60 -7.46 -19.28 -5.87
CA GLY A 60 -6.93 -20.39 -6.64
C GLY A 60 -7.49 -20.42 -8.06
N LYS A 61 -7.08 -21.41 -8.83
CA LYS A 61 -7.59 -21.69 -10.17
C LYS A 61 -8.01 -23.15 -10.22
N THR A 62 -8.98 -23.47 -11.06
CA THR A 62 -9.33 -24.87 -11.36
C THR A 62 -8.23 -25.57 -12.17
N LYS A 63 -7.46 -24.79 -12.95
CA LYS A 63 -6.35 -25.23 -13.79
C LYS A 63 -4.98 -24.68 -13.32
N PRO A 64 -3.88 -25.43 -13.53
CA PRO A 64 -3.81 -26.73 -14.21
C PRO A 64 -4.48 -27.85 -13.41
N TYR A 65 -5.09 -28.80 -14.12
CA TYR A 65 -5.72 -29.99 -13.57
C TYR A 65 -5.05 -31.22 -14.17
N SER A 66 -4.76 -32.20 -13.33
CA SER A 66 -4.34 -33.53 -13.75
C SER A 66 -5.41 -34.51 -13.30
N ASP A 67 -5.82 -35.40 -14.19
CA ASP A 67 -6.75 -36.50 -13.92
C ASP A 67 -6.12 -37.56 -13.00
N LYS A 68 -4.79 -37.54 -12.87
CA LYS A 68 -4.02 -38.44 -12.03
C LYS A 68 -3.15 -37.71 -11.02
N VAL A 69 -3.01 -38.31 -9.86
CA VAL A 69 -2.13 -37.87 -8.77
C VAL A 69 -1.28 -39.06 -8.32
N ILE A 70 -0.09 -38.79 -7.81
CA ILE A 70 0.81 -39.81 -7.26
C ILE A 70 0.80 -39.71 -5.74
N ASN A 71 0.62 -40.83 -5.05
CA ASN A 71 0.85 -40.91 -3.61
C ASN A 71 2.37 -40.82 -3.38
N THR A 72 2.83 -39.82 -2.61
CA THR A 72 4.26 -39.58 -2.42
C THR A 72 4.94 -40.63 -1.55
N GLU A 73 4.19 -41.36 -0.73
CA GLU A 73 4.68 -42.45 0.14
C GLU A 73 4.72 -43.78 -0.60
N THR A 74 3.59 -44.22 -1.19
CA THR A 74 3.49 -45.52 -1.87
C THR A 74 3.99 -45.51 -3.31
N LYS A 75 4.17 -44.32 -3.91
CA LYS A 75 4.51 -44.09 -5.33
C LYS A 75 3.45 -44.57 -6.33
N GLU A 76 2.27 -44.93 -5.86
CA GLU A 76 1.16 -45.36 -6.71
C GLU A 76 0.45 -44.15 -7.35
N VAL A 77 0.06 -44.30 -8.61
CA VAL A 77 -0.70 -43.30 -9.35
C VAL A 77 -2.18 -43.67 -9.32
N PHE A 78 -3.03 -42.73 -8.90
CA PHE A 78 -4.47 -42.92 -8.81
C PHE A 78 -5.23 -41.72 -9.38
N LEU A 79 -6.54 -41.87 -9.59
CA LEU A 79 -7.39 -40.80 -10.11
C LEU A 79 -7.46 -39.65 -9.10
N ASN A 80 -7.35 -38.42 -9.60
CA ASN A 80 -7.52 -37.25 -8.78
C ASN A 80 -8.93 -37.22 -8.19
N LYS A 81 -9.03 -37.08 -6.86
CA LYS A 81 -10.32 -37.00 -6.16
C LYS A 81 -11.02 -35.65 -6.35
N ARG A 82 -10.26 -34.61 -6.71
CA ARG A 82 -10.79 -33.27 -7.00
C ARG A 82 -11.56 -33.31 -8.31
N ASP A 83 -12.76 -32.72 -8.34
CA ASP A 83 -13.48 -32.49 -9.59
C ASP A 83 -12.82 -31.38 -10.42
N VAL A 84 -12.90 -31.45 -11.75
CA VAL A 84 -12.32 -30.44 -12.64
C VAL A 84 -12.85 -29.02 -12.40
N LYS A 85 -14.04 -28.88 -11.80
CA LYS A 85 -14.69 -27.61 -11.43
C LYS A 85 -14.34 -27.14 -10.02
N GLU A 86 -13.71 -27.96 -9.19
CA GLU A 86 -13.25 -27.56 -7.86
C GLU A 86 -11.92 -26.82 -7.96
N ALA A 87 -11.70 -25.81 -7.11
CA ALA A 87 -10.44 -25.07 -7.07
C ALA A 87 -9.79 -25.17 -5.70
N GLU A 88 -8.49 -25.43 -5.68
CA GLU A 88 -7.71 -25.36 -4.44
C GLU A 88 -7.19 -23.94 -4.22
N LEU A 89 -7.63 -23.31 -3.14
CA LEU A 89 -7.33 -21.91 -2.83
C LEU A 89 -5.99 -21.77 -2.09
N ARG A 90 -4.89 -22.17 -2.74
CA ARG A 90 -3.55 -22.25 -2.14
C ARG A 90 -2.79 -20.92 -2.08
N LYS A 91 -3.39 -19.81 -2.50
CA LYS A 91 -2.76 -18.49 -2.46
C LYS A 91 -3.52 -17.56 -1.52
N GLN A 92 -2.78 -16.70 -0.82
CA GLN A 92 -3.33 -15.78 0.16
C GLN A 92 -2.88 -14.35 -0.09
N ILE A 93 -3.77 -13.39 0.16
CA ILE A 93 -3.45 -11.96 0.25
C ILE A 93 -4.07 -11.46 1.55
N PHE A 94 -3.32 -10.60 2.24
CA PHE A 94 -3.73 -9.95 3.46
C PHE A 94 -3.65 -8.45 3.24
N CYS A 95 -4.70 -7.73 3.65
CA CYS A 95 -4.72 -6.28 3.58
C CYS A 95 -5.32 -5.67 4.84
N MET A 96 -4.85 -4.49 5.20
CA MET A 96 -5.40 -3.70 6.30
C MET A 96 -5.48 -2.24 5.87
N TYR A 97 -6.63 -1.61 6.04
CA TYR A 97 -6.74 -0.16 5.96
C TYR A 97 -6.79 0.42 7.37
N ASP A 98 -5.93 1.38 7.65
CA ASP A 98 -5.90 2.16 8.88
C ASP A 98 -6.62 3.49 8.64
N TYR A 99 -7.79 3.68 9.26
CA TYR A 99 -8.58 4.90 9.08
C TYR A 99 -7.93 6.12 9.72
N LYS A 100 -7.20 5.95 10.83
CA LYS A 100 -6.57 7.05 11.58
C LYS A 100 -5.45 7.68 10.76
N HIS A 101 -4.64 6.86 10.10
CA HIS A 101 -3.51 7.33 9.30
C HIS A 101 -3.80 7.35 7.80
N ALA A 102 -5.02 7.01 7.39
CA ALA A 102 -5.45 6.87 5.99
C ALA A 102 -4.50 6.01 5.14
N THR A 103 -3.94 4.96 5.74
CA THR A 103 -2.87 4.13 5.14
C THR A 103 -3.38 2.73 4.81
N PHE A 104 -3.03 2.23 3.63
CA PHE A 104 -3.40 0.90 3.17
C PHE A 104 -2.21 -0.04 3.12
N TYR A 105 -2.32 -1.18 3.78
CA TYR A 105 -1.31 -2.22 3.86
C TYR A 105 -1.72 -3.41 2.98
N ILE A 106 -0.81 -3.92 2.14
CA ILE A 106 -1.06 -5.09 1.29
C ILE A 106 0.13 -6.05 1.29
N SER A 107 -0.10 -7.34 1.57
CA SER A 107 0.97 -8.35 1.63
C SER A 107 1.52 -8.79 0.27
N ASN A 108 0.81 -8.46 -0.81
CA ASN A 108 1.24 -8.76 -2.18
C ASN A 108 0.83 -7.66 -3.15
N ILE A 109 1.68 -6.63 -3.28
CA ILE A 109 1.42 -5.45 -4.12
C ILE A 109 1.21 -5.79 -5.62
N SER A 110 1.75 -6.91 -6.10
CA SER A 110 1.53 -7.35 -7.50
C SER A 110 0.05 -7.63 -7.80
N GLN A 111 -0.77 -7.89 -6.78
CA GLN A 111 -2.21 -8.17 -6.92
C GLN A 111 -3.08 -6.92 -6.74
N LYS A 112 -2.51 -5.70 -6.73
CA LYS A 112 -3.28 -4.46 -6.51
C LYS A 112 -4.45 -4.27 -7.49
N LYS A 113 -4.28 -4.59 -8.79
CA LYS A 113 -5.34 -4.46 -9.79
C LYS A 113 -6.54 -5.34 -9.47
N PHE A 114 -6.27 -6.61 -9.14
CA PHE A 114 -7.30 -7.56 -8.70
C PHE A 114 -8.03 -7.06 -7.46
N LEU A 115 -7.30 -6.49 -6.50
CA LEU A 115 -7.91 -5.97 -5.28
C LEU A 115 -8.78 -4.73 -5.55
N GLN A 116 -8.35 -3.82 -6.42
CA GLN A 116 -9.16 -2.69 -6.87
C GLN A 116 -10.45 -3.16 -7.53
N GLU A 117 -10.38 -4.13 -8.44
CA GLU A 117 -11.55 -4.71 -9.11
C GLU A 117 -12.54 -5.32 -8.10
N PHE A 118 -12.04 -6.04 -7.09
CA PHE A 118 -12.88 -6.56 -6.01
C PHE A 118 -13.57 -5.42 -5.23
N LEU A 119 -12.81 -4.44 -4.75
CA LEU A 119 -13.35 -3.34 -3.95
C LEU A 119 -14.41 -2.55 -4.73
N GLN A 120 -14.13 -2.28 -6.01
CA GLN A 120 -15.05 -1.57 -6.91
C GLN A 120 -16.35 -2.34 -7.13
N LYS A 121 -16.27 -3.65 -7.43
CA LYS A 121 -17.45 -4.51 -7.62
C LYS A 121 -18.30 -4.64 -6.36
N THR A 122 -17.65 -4.66 -5.19
CA THR A 122 -18.31 -4.93 -3.91
C THR A 122 -18.98 -3.68 -3.35
N PHE A 123 -18.24 -2.58 -3.22
CA PHE A 123 -18.70 -1.39 -2.52
C PHE A 123 -19.18 -0.28 -3.47
N LYS A 124 -19.15 -0.52 -4.80
CA LYS A 124 -19.69 0.39 -5.83
C LYS A 124 -19.08 1.79 -5.83
N TYR A 125 -17.83 1.90 -5.39
CA TYR A 125 -17.01 3.12 -5.50
C TYR A 125 -15.82 2.87 -6.43
N GLU A 126 -15.27 3.92 -7.04
CA GLU A 126 -14.02 3.81 -7.79
C GLU A 126 -12.84 3.81 -6.80
N PHE A 127 -12.31 2.63 -6.50
CA PHE A 127 -11.12 2.50 -5.64
C PHE A 127 -9.82 2.57 -6.44
N ASN A 128 -8.86 3.36 -5.93
CA ASN A 128 -7.51 3.47 -6.46
C ASN A 128 -6.47 3.13 -5.38
N ILE A 129 -5.60 2.16 -5.66
CA ILE A 129 -4.45 1.80 -4.80
C ILE A 129 -3.20 2.44 -5.41
N LYS A 130 -2.75 3.53 -4.79
CA LYS A 130 -1.57 4.29 -5.22
C LYS A 130 -0.34 3.82 -4.45
N ASN A 131 0.70 3.43 -5.19
CA ASN A 131 2.00 3.06 -4.63
C ASN A 131 2.77 4.33 -4.26
N TYR A 132 3.63 4.23 -3.24
CA TYR A 132 4.70 5.20 -3.01
C TYR A 132 5.90 4.87 -3.90
N TYR A 133 6.40 5.87 -4.63
CA TYR A 133 7.67 5.81 -5.34
C TYR A 133 8.78 6.33 -4.44
N ILE A 134 9.89 5.60 -4.38
CA ILE A 134 11.05 5.94 -3.54
C ILE A 134 12.22 6.47 -4.39
N ASN A 135 12.27 6.06 -5.66
CA ASN A 135 13.31 6.49 -6.59
C ASN A 135 12.83 7.70 -7.43
N PRO A 136 13.52 8.85 -7.38
CA PRO A 136 13.20 10.02 -8.21
C PRO A 136 13.09 9.70 -9.70
N ASP A 137 14.00 8.89 -10.24
CA ASP A 137 14.03 8.55 -11.67
C ASP A 137 12.81 7.72 -12.09
N GLU A 138 12.43 6.74 -11.27
CA GLU A 138 11.24 5.92 -11.54
C GLU A 138 9.96 6.76 -11.47
N PHE A 139 9.86 7.63 -10.45
CA PHE A 139 8.71 8.50 -10.31
C PHE A 139 8.55 9.47 -11.49
N VAL A 140 9.62 10.17 -11.87
CA VAL A 140 9.60 11.19 -12.92
C VAL A 140 9.29 10.58 -14.30
N LYS A 141 9.67 9.32 -14.53
CA LYS A 141 9.29 8.59 -15.76
C LYS A 141 7.78 8.42 -15.88
N GLU A 142 7.11 8.16 -14.77
CA GLU A 142 5.68 7.81 -14.72
C GLU A 142 4.72 9.00 -14.70
N ILE A 143 5.22 10.24 -14.59
CA ILE A 143 4.37 11.44 -14.50
C ILE A 143 4.55 12.40 -15.69
N ILE A 144 3.50 13.14 -16.03
CA ILE A 144 3.48 14.23 -17.00
C ILE A 144 3.19 15.60 -16.34
N SER A 145 2.93 15.63 -15.04
CA SER A 145 2.73 16.87 -14.28
C SER A 145 2.95 16.66 -12.78
N ILE A 146 3.12 17.76 -12.05
CA ILE A 146 3.07 17.82 -10.58
C ILE A 146 1.84 18.61 -10.17
N ASN A 147 1.15 18.15 -9.13
CA ASN A 147 0.03 18.84 -8.50
C ASN A 147 0.41 19.40 -7.13
N GLU A 148 1.26 18.68 -6.40
CA GLU A 148 1.59 19.02 -5.02
C GLU A 148 3.04 18.61 -4.70
N ILE A 149 3.75 19.48 -3.99
CA ILE A 149 4.98 19.15 -3.27
C ILE A 149 4.82 19.62 -1.84
N THR A 150 4.99 18.71 -0.90
CA THR A 150 4.97 19.00 0.54
C THR A 150 6.25 18.52 1.17
N PHE A 151 6.92 19.33 2.00
CA PHE A 151 8.05 18.89 2.80
C PHE A 151 7.99 19.45 4.22
N TRP A 152 8.61 18.71 5.13
CA TRP A 152 8.62 19.00 6.57
C TRP A 152 10.06 19.08 7.06
N ALA A 153 10.32 19.97 8.00
CA ALA A 153 11.57 20.07 8.74
C ALA A 153 11.28 20.27 10.22
N ASP A 154 12.09 19.67 11.08
CA ASP A 154 12.12 19.95 12.52
C ASP A 154 13.21 20.98 12.79
N ASN A 155 13.00 21.87 13.76
CA ASN A 155 13.99 22.89 14.12
C ASN A 155 15.21 22.24 14.78
N ASN A 156 16.25 22.05 13.98
CA ASN A 156 17.52 21.45 14.34
C ASN A 156 18.69 22.24 13.75
N LEU A 157 19.93 21.86 14.14
CA LEU A 157 21.17 22.51 13.71
C LEU A 157 21.34 22.60 12.18
N PHE A 158 20.73 21.67 11.43
CA PHE A 158 20.84 21.54 9.98
C PHE A 158 19.71 22.24 9.22
N SER A 159 18.60 22.58 9.89
CA SER A 159 17.45 23.29 9.33
C SER A 159 17.43 24.80 9.62
N GLY A 160 18.46 25.28 10.34
CA GLY A 160 18.49 26.59 10.98
C GLY A 160 18.17 27.76 10.06
N ASP A 161 18.64 27.75 8.80
CA ASP A 161 18.42 28.87 7.86
C ASP A 161 16.93 29.09 7.54
N ILE A 162 16.13 28.03 7.43
CA ILE A 162 14.70 28.13 7.14
C ILE A 162 13.95 28.64 8.38
N PHE A 163 14.28 28.12 9.56
CA PHE A 163 13.67 28.55 10.82
C PHE A 163 14.09 29.96 11.23
N ASN A 164 15.32 30.39 10.91
CA ASN A 164 15.81 31.74 11.11
C ASN A 164 15.02 32.76 10.27
N ALA A 165 14.68 32.39 9.02
CA ALA A 165 13.91 33.27 8.13
C ALA A 165 12.46 33.50 8.60
N VAL A 166 11.90 32.56 9.35
CA VAL A 166 10.55 32.67 9.92
C VAL A 166 10.55 32.80 11.44
N LYS A 167 11.71 33.07 12.04
CA LYS A 167 11.88 33.10 13.50
C LYS A 167 10.97 34.16 14.09
N ASP A 168 10.09 33.73 14.98
CA ASP A 168 9.20 34.61 15.74
C ASP A 168 8.30 35.53 14.88
N VAL A 169 7.96 35.12 13.65
CA VAL A 169 7.10 35.93 12.74
C VAL A 169 5.74 36.29 13.37
N LEU A 170 5.27 35.50 14.35
CA LEU A 170 3.99 35.70 15.04
C LEU A 170 4.16 36.29 16.45
N GLY A 171 5.40 36.51 16.94
CA GLY A 171 5.66 36.98 18.31
C GLY A 171 5.49 35.90 19.39
N GLU A 172 5.48 34.62 19.02
CA GLU A 172 5.26 33.47 19.91
C GLU A 172 6.54 32.69 20.27
N GLY A 173 7.71 33.15 19.81
CA GLY A 173 9.01 32.52 20.05
C GLY A 173 9.46 31.54 18.95
N GLU A 174 10.31 30.58 19.32
CA GLU A 174 10.89 29.62 18.37
C GLU A 174 9.93 28.47 18.04
N TYR A 175 9.71 28.21 16.75
CA TYR A 175 8.89 27.11 16.28
C TYR A 175 9.66 25.79 16.27
N SER A 176 8.99 24.69 16.57
CA SER A 176 9.60 23.35 16.60
C SER A 176 9.55 22.61 15.25
N LYS A 177 8.59 22.96 14.39
CA LYS A 177 8.33 22.27 13.12
C LYS A 177 7.90 23.25 12.05
N PHE A 178 8.29 22.94 10.82
CA PHE A 178 7.94 23.70 9.63
C PHE A 178 7.38 22.75 8.56
N CYS A 179 6.35 23.20 7.87
CA CYS A 179 5.74 22.50 6.74
C CYS A 179 5.60 23.50 5.59
N PHE A 180 6.16 23.16 4.43
CA PHE A 180 5.95 23.90 3.21
C PHE A 180 5.12 23.06 2.25
N LYS A 181 4.04 23.64 1.75
CA LYS A 181 3.16 23.05 0.75
C LYS A 181 3.08 23.93 -0.47
N LEU A 182 3.45 23.38 -1.62
CA LEU A 182 3.27 23.99 -2.94
C LEU A 182 2.19 23.23 -3.69
N GLU A 183 1.11 23.92 -4.03
CA GLU A 183 0.03 23.42 -4.89
C GLU A 183 0.11 24.11 -6.25
N THR A 184 -0.01 23.33 -7.33
CA THR A 184 0.15 23.85 -8.70
C THR A 184 -1.10 23.65 -9.53
N GLY A 185 -1.66 24.76 -10.03
CA GLY A 185 -2.62 24.76 -11.13
C GLY A 185 -1.86 24.77 -12.45
N ASN A 186 -1.77 23.62 -13.11
CA ASN A 186 -0.78 23.41 -14.17
C ASN A 186 -1.25 23.94 -15.53
N ASN A 187 -0.72 25.08 -15.99
CA ASN A 187 -0.99 25.66 -17.32
C ASN A 187 0.25 25.65 -18.26
N GLY A 188 1.40 25.15 -17.80
CA GLY A 188 2.68 25.18 -18.52
C GLY A 188 3.18 23.79 -18.94
N ILE A 189 4.26 23.76 -19.74
CA ILE A 189 4.92 22.51 -20.14
C ILE A 189 5.70 21.94 -18.96
N PHE A 190 5.42 20.68 -18.63
CA PHE A 190 6.09 19.96 -17.55
C PHE A 190 7.52 19.58 -17.93
N ASP A 191 8.50 20.02 -17.13
CA ASP A 191 9.92 19.70 -17.31
C ASP A 191 10.38 18.62 -16.34
N LYS A 192 10.45 17.38 -16.86
CA LYS A 192 10.92 16.21 -16.11
C LYS A 192 12.34 16.38 -15.55
N LYS A 193 13.25 17.06 -16.26
CA LYS A 193 14.65 17.21 -15.82
C LYS A 193 14.74 18.12 -14.59
N LYS A 194 13.96 19.21 -14.57
CA LYS A 194 13.91 20.11 -13.41
C LYS A 194 13.36 19.43 -12.17
N ILE A 195 12.28 18.65 -12.31
CA ILE A 195 11.74 17.90 -11.17
C ILE A 195 12.70 16.83 -10.69
N LEU A 196 13.34 16.09 -11.59
CA LEU A 196 14.35 15.10 -11.20
C LEU A 196 15.50 15.76 -10.41
N THR A 197 16.00 16.91 -10.89
CA THR A 197 17.04 17.69 -10.22
C THR A 197 16.59 18.13 -8.83
N PHE A 198 15.37 18.66 -8.71
CA PHE A 198 14.80 19.07 -7.43
C PHE A 198 14.65 17.90 -6.46
N LEU A 199 14.10 16.76 -6.90
CA LEU A 199 13.95 15.59 -6.02
C LEU A 199 15.34 15.09 -5.58
N ASN A 200 16.34 15.02 -6.46
CA ASN A 200 17.69 14.66 -6.05
C ASN A 200 18.31 15.63 -5.03
N LEU A 201 18.07 16.94 -5.18
CA LEU A 201 18.45 17.93 -4.16
C LEU A 201 17.76 17.64 -2.82
N MET A 202 16.45 17.37 -2.83
CA MET A 202 15.71 17.06 -1.61
C MET A 202 16.15 15.74 -0.97
N LYS A 203 16.60 14.76 -1.78
CA LYS A 203 17.20 13.52 -1.28
C LYS A 203 18.46 13.80 -0.46
N ASN A 204 19.30 14.70 -0.95
CA ASN A 204 20.51 15.13 -0.26
C ASN A 204 20.15 15.86 1.04
N LYS A 205 19.21 16.80 0.99
CA LYS A 205 18.71 17.51 2.18
C LYS A 205 18.16 16.56 3.25
N LYS A 206 17.43 15.51 2.84
CA LYS A 206 16.94 14.48 3.79
C LYS A 206 18.10 13.67 4.38
N THR A 207 19.07 13.27 3.56
CA THR A 207 20.29 12.57 4.02
C THR A 207 21.05 13.41 5.05
N ASN A 208 21.09 14.72 4.85
CA ASN A 208 21.74 15.68 5.74
C ASN A 208 20.86 16.11 6.94
N GLN A 209 19.66 15.53 7.11
CA GLN A 209 18.71 15.86 8.18
C GLN A 209 18.21 17.32 8.18
N GLU A 210 18.39 18.04 7.07
CA GLU A 210 17.88 19.40 6.86
C GLU A 210 16.36 19.40 6.66
N ILE A 211 15.82 18.29 6.17
CA ILE A 211 14.38 18.02 6.09
C ILE A 211 14.07 16.65 6.67
N THR A 212 12.92 16.53 7.31
CA THR A 212 12.44 15.30 7.92
C THR A 212 11.72 14.44 6.89
N LYS A 213 10.82 15.02 6.09
CA LYS A 213 9.94 14.29 5.15
C LYS A 213 9.69 15.07 3.87
N ILE A 214 9.39 14.37 2.78
CA ILE A 214 8.85 14.93 1.54
C ILE A 214 7.72 14.05 1.02
N LYS A 215 6.71 14.67 0.42
CA LYS A 215 5.65 14.06 -0.40
C LYS A 215 5.59 14.85 -1.71
N CYS A 216 5.63 14.17 -2.84
CA CYS A 216 5.48 14.78 -4.15
C CYS A 216 4.39 14.02 -4.91
N VAL A 217 3.37 14.74 -5.36
CA VAL A 217 2.20 14.16 -6.06
C VAL A 217 2.23 14.64 -7.50
N GLY A 218 2.35 13.69 -8.44
CA GLY A 218 2.27 13.96 -9.87
C GLY A 218 1.16 13.18 -10.54
N LYS A 219 0.81 13.51 -11.79
CA LYS A 219 -0.17 12.76 -12.58
C LYS A 219 0.47 12.12 -13.79
N ASP A 220 0.04 10.92 -14.16
CA ASP A 220 0.39 10.26 -15.43
C ASP A 220 -0.47 10.76 -16.60
N ASP A 221 -0.23 10.18 -17.78
CA ASP A 221 -0.94 10.50 -19.03
C ASP A 221 -2.44 10.18 -18.99
N GLY A 222 -2.86 9.24 -18.14
CA GLY A 222 -4.26 8.95 -17.83
C GLY A 222 -4.88 9.89 -16.80
N GLY A 223 -4.13 10.86 -16.27
CA GLY A 223 -4.58 11.75 -15.21
C GLY A 223 -4.55 11.15 -13.81
N PHE A 224 -4.00 9.94 -13.64
CA PHE A 224 -3.92 9.26 -12.35
C PHE A 224 -2.74 9.76 -11.53
N GLU A 225 -2.98 10.00 -10.25
CA GLU A 225 -1.91 10.48 -9.37
C GLU A 225 -0.92 9.38 -8.97
N LYS A 226 0.35 9.74 -8.95
CA LYS A 226 1.49 9.00 -8.43
C LYS A 226 2.06 9.78 -7.26
N ILE A 227 2.54 9.08 -6.23
CA ILE A 227 3.04 9.72 -5.02
C ILE A 227 4.46 9.29 -4.76
N PHE A 228 5.33 10.25 -4.50
CA PHE A 228 6.73 10.05 -4.23
C PHE A 228 7.10 10.49 -2.81
N ASN A 229 7.89 9.69 -2.12
CA ASN A 229 8.55 10.06 -0.87
C ASN A 229 9.86 9.27 -0.70
N PHE A 230 10.81 9.79 0.08
CA PHE A 230 12.10 9.12 0.30
C PHE A 230 12.07 8.03 1.38
N GLU A 231 10.92 7.72 1.96
CA GLU A 231 10.84 6.85 3.11
C GLU A 231 10.71 5.39 2.66
N THR A 232 11.86 4.72 2.56
CA THR A 232 11.94 3.26 2.34
C THR A 232 11.24 2.47 3.44
N TYR A 233 11.28 2.96 4.68
CA TYR A 233 10.79 2.27 5.87
C TYR A 233 9.26 2.30 6.01
N LEU A 234 8.61 3.35 5.50
CA LEU A 234 7.14 3.38 5.41
C LEU A 234 6.65 2.31 4.43
N SER A 235 7.36 2.10 3.31
CA SER A 235 6.84 1.22 2.26
C SER A 235 6.71 -0.27 2.61
N LYS A 236 7.37 -0.80 3.66
CA LYS A 236 7.38 -2.23 3.99
C LYS A 236 7.33 -2.51 5.49
N LYS A 237 6.26 -3.15 5.96
CA LYS A 237 6.09 -3.64 7.35
C LYS A 237 6.23 -5.16 7.41
N PRO A 238 7.38 -5.71 7.82
CA PRO A 238 7.52 -7.14 8.07
C PRO A 238 6.79 -7.53 9.36
N ILE A 239 6.11 -8.67 9.32
CA ILE A 239 5.56 -9.33 10.50
C ILE A 239 6.12 -10.75 10.61
N ASN A 240 6.15 -11.26 11.84
CA ASN A 240 6.48 -12.64 12.10
C ASN A 240 5.19 -13.47 12.04
N ALA A 241 5.08 -14.33 11.02
CA ALA A 241 3.98 -15.27 10.89
C ALA A 241 4.54 -16.61 10.41
N LEU A 242 4.03 -17.70 10.96
CA LEU A 242 4.42 -19.05 10.57
C LEU A 242 3.36 -19.62 9.62
N GLN A 243 3.83 -20.30 8.58
CA GLN A 243 2.99 -21.10 7.72
C GLN A 243 2.76 -22.47 8.36
N ASP A 244 1.59 -23.05 8.11
CA ASP A 244 1.28 -24.43 8.45
C ASP A 244 1.96 -25.41 7.47
N GLU A 245 1.69 -26.70 7.66
CA GLU A 245 2.18 -27.79 6.79
C GLU A 245 1.75 -27.66 5.32
N ASN A 246 0.69 -26.88 5.04
CA ASN A 246 0.18 -26.62 3.70
C ASN A 246 0.76 -25.33 3.09
N ALA A 247 1.79 -24.74 3.72
CA ALA A 247 2.36 -23.45 3.37
C ALA A 247 1.33 -22.29 3.41
N MET A 248 0.32 -22.39 4.26
CA MET A 248 -0.70 -21.38 4.45
C MET A 248 -0.49 -20.64 5.78
N TYR A 249 -0.67 -19.33 5.77
CA TYR A 249 -0.70 -18.54 7.00
C TYR A 249 -2.08 -18.62 7.65
N ASN A 250 -2.11 -18.68 8.97
CA ASN A 250 -3.35 -18.48 9.73
C ASN A 250 -3.75 -16.99 9.68
N PRO A 251 -4.95 -16.64 9.19
CA PRO A 251 -5.35 -15.25 9.00
C PRO A 251 -5.45 -14.46 10.32
N GLU A 252 -5.86 -15.10 11.41
CA GLU A 252 -5.98 -14.45 12.71
C GLU A 252 -4.61 -14.12 13.31
N ASN A 253 -3.64 -15.04 13.16
CA ASN A 253 -2.27 -14.80 13.59
C ASN A 253 -1.62 -13.64 12.81
N VAL A 254 -1.82 -13.59 11.49
CA VAL A 254 -1.33 -12.49 10.64
C VAL A 254 -1.98 -11.17 11.05
N LYS A 255 -3.30 -11.16 11.23
CA LYS A 255 -4.08 -9.99 11.65
C LYS A 255 -3.57 -9.42 12.97
N ASN A 256 -3.43 -10.27 13.99
CA ASN A 256 -2.96 -9.87 15.32
C ASN A 256 -1.51 -9.39 15.30
N ALA A 257 -0.63 -10.05 14.55
CA ALA A 257 0.76 -9.62 14.40
C ALA A 257 0.90 -8.27 13.70
N LEU A 258 0.07 -8.00 12.68
CA LEU A 258 0.05 -6.68 12.03
C LEU A 258 -0.54 -5.61 12.95
N LEU A 259 -1.66 -5.89 13.64
CA LEU A 259 -2.26 -4.94 14.59
C LEU A 259 -1.29 -4.54 15.70
N ALA A 260 -0.53 -5.50 16.25
CA ALA A 260 0.52 -5.19 17.24
C ALA A 260 1.52 -4.17 16.68
N LYS A 261 1.94 -4.31 15.41
CA LYS A 261 2.85 -3.38 14.74
C LYS A 261 2.25 -2.01 14.38
N LEU A 262 0.92 -1.88 14.35
CA LEU A 262 0.23 -0.63 14.00
C LEU A 262 -0.24 0.15 15.23
N ASN A 263 -0.39 -0.53 16.37
CA ASN A 263 -0.75 0.08 17.65
C ASN A 263 0.48 0.48 18.50
N ASP A 264 1.68 0.03 18.11
CA ASP A 264 2.98 0.52 18.64
C ASP A 264 3.24 1.98 18.21
#